data_AF-A0A3Q3A3U9-F1
#
_entry.id   AF-A0A3Q3A3U9-F1
#
_cell.length_a   1.000
_cell.length_b   1.000
_cell.length_c   1.000
_cell.angle_alpha   90.00
_cell.angle_beta   90.00
_cell.angle_gamma   90.00
#
_symmetry.space_group_name_H-M   'P 1'
#
loop_
_entity.id
_entity.type
_entity.pdbx_description
1 polymer ?
#
loop_
_entity_poly.entity_id
_entity_poly.type
_entity_poly.pdbx_seq_one_letter_code
_entity_poly.pdbx_strand_id
1 'polypeptide(L)'
;MATQCVQVKNVMKTSPQTLSNLCLKINVKLGGINNILLMDAHPSRYCATVRVQRPRQEIIQDLASMVRELLIQFYKSTRYKPTRIIFYRDGVSEGQFRQVHSSLIQDGCRSQPEYQPGITYIVVQKRHHTRLFCVGRSGNVPAGTTVDTDITHPYEFDFYLCSHAGIQGTSRPSHYHVLWDDNGFSADEFQLLTYQLCHTYVRCTRSVSIPAPAYYAHLVAFRARYHLVDKEAEKVFLSERIKMADSAEVL
;
A
#
# COMPACT_ATOMS: atom_id res chain seq x y z
N MET A 1 14.60 -18.22 -6.28
CA MET A 1 15.22 -17.53 -7.42
C MET A 1 14.45 -16.23 -7.68
N ALA A 2 15.11 -15.08 -7.72
CA ALA A 2 14.47 -13.79 -8.02
C ALA A 2 14.40 -13.57 -9.55
N THR A 3 13.27 -13.08 -10.07
CA THR A 3 13.07 -12.86 -11.51
C THR A 3 12.78 -11.38 -11.82
N GLN A 4 13.17 -10.89 -13.00
CA GLN A 4 12.88 -9.53 -13.47
C GLN A 4 12.52 -9.53 -14.96
N CYS A 5 11.23 -9.38 -15.27
CA CYS A 5 10.77 -9.33 -16.65
C CYS A 5 11.03 -7.95 -17.27
N VAL A 6 11.38 -7.94 -18.56
CA VAL A 6 11.56 -6.73 -19.38
C VAL A 6 10.87 -6.98 -20.73
N GLN A 7 10.09 -6.02 -21.22
CA GLN A 7 9.46 -6.15 -22.54
C GLN A 7 10.53 -6.08 -23.63
N VAL A 8 10.41 -6.91 -24.68
CA VAL A 8 11.39 -7.01 -25.77
C VAL A 8 11.72 -5.64 -26.38
N LYS A 9 10.73 -4.77 -26.60
CA LYS A 9 10.95 -3.41 -27.11
C LYS A 9 11.92 -2.57 -26.26
N ASN A 10 11.93 -2.77 -24.95
CA ASN A 10 12.81 -2.04 -24.02
C ASN A 10 14.21 -2.67 -23.96
N VAL A 11 14.39 -3.89 -24.47
CA VAL A 11 15.70 -4.53 -24.68
C VAL A 11 16.28 -4.08 -26.02
N MET A 12 15.46 -4.07 -27.08
CA MET A 12 15.87 -3.63 -28.41
C MET A 12 16.22 -2.15 -28.46
N LYS A 13 15.49 -1.30 -27.73
CA LYS A 13 15.74 0.13 -27.63
C LYS A 13 15.78 0.55 -26.17
N THR A 14 16.98 0.58 -25.59
CA THR A 14 17.21 0.98 -24.21
C THR A 14 17.32 2.50 -24.09
N SER A 15 17.03 3.01 -22.89
CA SER A 15 17.38 4.39 -22.50
C SER A 15 18.02 4.38 -21.11
N PRO A 16 18.91 5.33 -20.79
CA PRO A 16 19.53 5.41 -19.47
C PRO A 16 18.49 5.45 -18.34
N GLN A 17 17.39 6.20 -18.53
CA GLN A 17 16.29 6.28 -17.56
C GLN A 17 15.58 4.93 -17.36
N THR A 18 15.36 4.17 -18.44
CA THR A 18 14.72 2.85 -18.37
C THR A 18 15.61 1.85 -17.62
N LEU A 19 16.91 1.84 -17.93
CA LEU A 19 17.88 0.98 -17.26
C LEU A 19 18.03 1.34 -15.78
N SER A 20 18.14 2.62 -15.45
CA SER A 20 18.19 3.10 -14.06
C SER A 20 16.97 2.64 -13.25
N ASN A 21 15.76 2.85 -13.79
CA ASN A 21 14.52 2.38 -13.15
C ASN A 21 14.44 0.84 -13.03
N LEU A 22 15.07 0.10 -13.95
CA LEU A 22 15.17 -1.35 -13.87
C LEU A 22 16.13 -1.77 -12.74
N CYS A 23 17.28 -1.12 -12.61
CA CYS A 23 18.26 -1.35 -11.54
C CYS A 23 17.64 -1.12 -10.16
N LEU A 24 16.84 -0.06 -9.98
CA LEU A 24 16.09 0.18 -8.73
C LEU A 24 15.25 -1.02 -8.30
N LYS A 25 14.60 -1.70 -9.26
CA LYS A 25 13.77 -2.89 -8.99
C LYS A 25 14.61 -4.13 -8.71
N ILE A 26 15.72 -4.31 -9.42
CA ILE A 26 16.61 -5.45 -9.25
C ILE A 26 17.28 -5.38 -7.87
N ASN A 27 17.81 -4.22 -7.48
CA ASN A 27 18.49 -4.04 -6.19
C ASN A 27 17.60 -4.47 -5.02
N VAL A 28 16.35 -4.00 -5.00
CA VAL A 28 15.38 -4.34 -3.94
C VAL A 28 15.03 -5.83 -3.94
N LYS A 29 14.91 -6.47 -5.10
CA LYS A 29 14.65 -7.92 -5.20
C LYS A 29 15.80 -8.77 -4.67
N LEU A 30 17.02 -8.25 -4.75
CA LEU A 30 18.23 -8.87 -4.20
C LEU A 30 18.45 -8.50 -2.72
N GLY A 31 17.54 -7.73 -2.13
CA GLY A 31 17.59 -7.34 -0.71
C GLY A 31 18.37 -6.04 -0.44
N GLY A 32 18.85 -5.36 -1.48
CA GLY A 32 19.51 -4.06 -1.37
C GLY A 32 18.55 -2.92 -1.04
N ILE A 33 19.11 -1.82 -0.54
CA ILE A 33 18.39 -0.58 -0.19
C ILE A 33 18.77 0.49 -1.20
N ASN A 34 17.79 1.11 -1.86
CA ASN A 34 18.04 2.15 -2.87
C ASN A 34 18.36 3.51 -2.25
N ASN A 35 17.59 3.90 -1.24
CA ASN A 35 17.72 5.17 -0.53
C ASN A 35 17.13 5.06 0.88
N ILE A 36 17.51 6.00 1.73
CA ILE A 36 17.09 6.13 3.12
C ILE A 36 16.71 7.58 3.40
N LEU A 37 15.73 7.80 4.29
CA LEU A 37 15.34 9.12 4.76
C LEU A 37 15.80 9.40 6.20
N LEU A 38 16.00 8.37 7.02
CA LEU A 38 16.38 8.43 8.44
C LEU A 38 17.45 7.38 8.72
N MET A 39 18.46 7.69 9.57
CA MET A 39 19.68 6.87 9.71
C MET A 39 19.55 5.62 10.61
N ASP A 40 18.59 5.56 11.54
CA ASP A 40 18.67 4.61 12.67
C ASP A 40 17.70 3.41 12.61
N ALA A 41 16.57 3.51 11.90
CA ALA A 41 15.66 2.38 11.69
C ALA A 41 14.84 2.60 10.41
N HIS A 42 15.21 1.90 9.34
CA HIS A 42 14.75 2.21 7.99
C HIS A 42 13.43 1.50 7.64
N PRO A 43 12.31 2.21 7.44
CA PRO A 43 11.12 1.63 6.81
C PRO A 43 11.31 1.54 5.29
N SER A 44 12.46 1.02 4.84
CA SER A 44 12.79 0.84 3.41
C SER A 44 12.54 -0.60 2.94
N ARG A 45 12.53 -1.57 3.86
CA ARG A 45 12.21 -2.97 3.59
C ARG A 45 10.83 -3.29 4.13
N TYR A 46 9.96 -3.78 3.25
CA TYR A 46 8.62 -4.21 3.60
C TYR A 46 8.48 -5.71 3.37
N CYS A 47 7.85 -6.37 4.33
CA CYS A 47 7.33 -7.72 4.17
C CYS A 47 5.85 -7.66 3.79
N ALA A 48 5.37 -8.70 3.11
CA ALA A 48 4.01 -8.75 2.59
C ALA A 48 3.33 -10.05 2.99
N THR A 49 2.07 -9.92 3.39
CA THR A 49 1.13 -11.02 3.59
C THR A 49 -0.06 -10.78 2.66
N VAL A 50 -0.62 -11.84 2.10
CA VAL A 50 -1.80 -11.75 1.23
C VAL A 50 -2.76 -12.90 1.50
N ARG A 51 -4.06 -12.63 1.38
CA ARG A 51 -5.16 -13.58 1.58
C ARG A 51 -6.22 -13.39 0.51
N VAL A 52 -6.90 -14.47 0.15
CA VAL A 52 -8.07 -14.44 -0.72
C VAL A 52 -9.30 -14.38 0.17
N GLN A 53 -10.27 -13.56 -0.21
CA GLN A 53 -11.52 -13.36 0.53
C GLN A 53 -12.73 -13.42 -0.41
N ARG A 54 -13.94 -13.39 0.16
CA ARG A 54 -15.17 -13.44 -0.63
C ARG A 54 -15.28 -12.22 -1.56
N PRO A 55 -15.94 -12.35 -2.73
CA PRO A 55 -16.14 -11.25 -3.65
C PRO A 55 -16.82 -10.06 -2.97
N ARG A 56 -16.37 -8.83 -3.28
CA ARG A 56 -16.93 -7.55 -2.80
C ARG A 56 -16.94 -7.36 -1.28
N GLN A 57 -16.21 -8.20 -0.55
CA GLN A 57 -15.96 -7.98 0.86
C GLN A 57 -14.80 -7.00 1.00
N GLU A 58 -14.98 -5.87 1.69
CA GLU A 58 -13.93 -4.87 1.90
C GLU A 58 -13.18 -5.04 3.23
N ILE A 59 -13.83 -5.67 4.21
CA ILE A 59 -13.24 -5.98 5.51
C ILE A 59 -12.27 -7.15 5.36
N ILE A 60 -11.04 -6.97 5.83
CA ILE A 60 -10.00 -8.00 5.81
C ILE A 60 -10.30 -9.01 6.93
N GLN A 61 -10.84 -10.18 6.56
CA GLN A 61 -11.25 -11.20 7.54
C GLN A 61 -10.09 -11.74 8.37
N ASP A 62 -8.95 -11.97 7.73
CA ASP A 62 -7.80 -12.64 8.34
C ASP A 62 -6.72 -11.64 8.79
N LEU A 63 -7.13 -10.40 9.08
CA LEU A 63 -6.20 -9.31 9.41
C LEU A 63 -5.35 -9.62 10.65
N ALA A 64 -5.95 -10.19 11.69
CA ALA A 64 -5.25 -10.52 12.93
C ALA A 64 -4.08 -11.49 12.69
N SER A 65 -4.27 -12.53 11.87
CA SER A 65 -3.20 -13.49 11.57
C SER A 65 -2.10 -12.87 10.69
N MET A 66 -2.49 -12.03 9.71
CA MET A 66 -1.57 -11.28 8.86
C MET A 66 -0.69 -10.33 9.68
N VAL A 67 -1.30 -9.56 10.60
CA VAL A 67 -0.57 -8.67 11.52
C VAL A 67 0.41 -9.47 12.37
N ARG A 68 -0.02 -10.60 12.93
CA ARG A 68 0.85 -11.49 13.72
C ARG A 68 2.07 -11.98 12.93
N GLU A 69 1.88 -12.41 11.67
CA GLU A 69 2.99 -12.82 10.80
C GLU A 69 3.98 -11.67 10.57
N LEU A 70 3.49 -10.46 10.32
CA LEU A 70 4.33 -9.28 10.12
C LEU A 70 5.09 -8.89 11.41
N LEU A 71 4.46 -8.97 12.58
CA LEU A 71 5.12 -8.72 13.86
C LEU A 71 6.24 -9.72 14.15
N ILE A 72 6.00 -11.01 13.87
CA ILE A 72 7.03 -12.05 14.02
C ILE A 72 8.21 -11.78 13.07
N GLN A 73 7.93 -11.40 11.82
CA GLN A 73 8.97 -11.07 10.84
C GLN A 73 9.74 -9.81 11.26
N PHE A 74 9.05 -8.77 11.73
CA PHE A 74 9.67 -7.56 12.25
C PHE A 74 10.64 -7.87 13.40
N TYR A 75 10.22 -8.68 14.37
CA TYR A 75 11.08 -9.09 15.49
C TYR A 75 12.29 -9.91 15.02
N LYS A 76 12.12 -10.80 14.04
CA LYS A 76 13.24 -11.57 13.47
C LYS A 76 14.27 -10.65 12.79
N SER A 77 13.82 -9.59 12.13
CA SER A 77 14.70 -8.67 11.39
C SER A 77 15.35 -7.60 12.27
N THR A 78 14.67 -7.09 13.28
CA THR A 78 15.14 -5.94 14.08
C THR A 78 15.56 -6.31 15.49
N ARG A 79 15.09 -7.45 16.03
CA ARG A 79 15.18 -7.82 17.44
C ARG A 79 14.43 -6.89 18.39
N TYR A 80 13.60 -5.98 17.87
CA TYR A 80 12.74 -5.11 18.65
C TYR A 80 11.27 -5.49 18.48
N LYS A 81 10.48 -5.26 19.52
CA LYS A 81 9.02 -5.25 19.43
C LYS A 81 8.57 -3.81 19.18
N PRO A 82 7.73 -3.53 18.16
CA PRO A 82 7.33 -2.16 17.87
C PRO A 82 6.46 -1.63 19.00
N THR A 83 6.74 -0.44 19.51
CA THR A 83 5.91 0.21 20.53
C THR A 83 4.71 0.93 19.92
N ARG A 84 4.77 1.22 18.61
CA ARG A 84 3.74 1.90 17.83
C ARG A 84 3.46 1.16 16.53
N ILE A 85 2.19 1.05 16.16
CA ILE A 85 1.73 0.48 14.89
C ILE A 85 0.96 1.55 14.12
N ILE A 86 1.45 1.91 12.93
CA ILE A 86 0.82 2.90 12.05
C ILE A 86 0.26 2.16 10.84
N PHE A 87 -1.06 2.14 10.71
CA PHE A 87 -1.77 1.32 9.73
C PHE A 87 -2.46 2.18 8.67
N TYR A 88 -1.90 2.19 7.45
CA TYR A 88 -2.51 2.83 6.28
C TYR A 88 -3.42 1.85 5.53
N ARG A 89 -4.72 2.11 5.53
CA ARG A 89 -5.76 1.32 4.84
C ARG A 89 -6.24 2.03 3.57
N ASP A 90 -5.94 1.48 2.40
CA ASP A 90 -6.40 2.02 1.11
C ASP A 90 -7.70 1.38 0.61
N GLY A 91 -8.71 2.18 0.21
CA GLY A 91 -9.90 1.67 -0.47
C GLY A 91 -11.11 1.40 0.42
N VAL A 92 -11.22 2.10 1.55
CA VAL A 92 -12.43 2.08 2.39
C VAL A 92 -13.23 3.36 2.13
N SER A 93 -14.54 3.21 1.91
CA SER A 93 -15.46 4.34 1.78
C SER A 93 -15.95 4.82 3.15
N GLU A 94 -16.37 6.08 3.27
CA GLU A 94 -16.84 6.67 4.54
C GLU A 94 -17.97 5.86 5.20
N GLY A 95 -18.92 5.36 4.41
CA GLY A 95 -20.01 4.51 4.91
C GLY A 95 -19.55 3.19 5.55
N GLN A 96 -18.29 2.80 5.36
CA GLN A 96 -17.68 1.59 5.91
C GLN A 96 -16.74 1.88 7.09
N PHE A 97 -16.52 3.13 7.48
CA PHE A 97 -15.59 3.47 8.57
C PHE A 97 -15.97 2.78 9.88
N ARG A 98 -17.27 2.77 10.21
CA ARG A 98 -17.81 2.05 11.38
C ARG A 98 -17.64 0.53 11.35
N GLN A 99 -17.33 -0.06 10.21
CA GLN A 99 -17.12 -1.51 10.11
C GLN A 99 -15.64 -1.89 10.23
N VAL A 100 -14.76 -0.91 10.16
CA VAL A 100 -13.32 -1.08 10.20
C VAL A 100 -12.83 -0.73 11.60
N HIS A 101 -12.53 -1.76 12.39
CA HIS A 101 -12.12 -1.59 13.78
C HIS A 101 -10.63 -1.88 13.96
N SER A 102 -9.96 -1.04 14.75
CA SER A 102 -8.60 -1.27 15.26
C SER A 102 -8.48 -2.56 16.09
N SER A 103 -9.60 -3.10 16.58
CA SER A 103 -9.67 -4.34 17.36
C SER A 103 -9.04 -5.54 16.64
N LEU A 104 -9.15 -5.65 15.31
CA LEU A 104 -8.53 -6.76 14.57
C LEU A 104 -6.98 -6.68 14.59
N ILE A 105 -6.42 -5.47 14.68
CA ILE A 105 -4.98 -5.27 14.83
C ILE A 105 -4.57 -5.61 16.26
N GLN A 106 -5.37 -5.18 17.25
CA GLN A 106 -5.17 -5.53 18.65
C GLN A 106 -5.19 -7.05 18.86
N ASP A 107 -6.15 -7.76 18.25
CA ASP A 107 -6.26 -9.22 18.29
C ASP A 107 -5.02 -9.91 17.69
N GLY A 108 -4.42 -9.33 16.65
CA GLY A 108 -3.13 -9.80 16.11
C GLY A 108 -1.96 -9.65 17.11
N CYS A 109 -2.02 -8.64 17.99
CA CYS A 109 -1.02 -8.40 19.04
C CYS A 109 -1.24 -9.30 20.27
N ARG A 110 -2.48 -9.72 20.55
CA ARG A 110 -2.88 -10.52 21.74
C ARG A 110 -2.23 -11.89 21.87
N SER A 111 -1.44 -12.34 20.89
CA SER A 111 -0.57 -13.51 21.06
C SER A 111 0.38 -13.40 22.26
N GLN A 112 0.60 -12.18 22.78
CA GLN A 112 1.28 -11.93 24.04
C GLN A 112 0.40 -11.00 24.90
N PRO A 113 -0.17 -11.48 26.04
CA PRO A 113 -1.14 -10.72 26.83
C PRO A 113 -0.65 -9.35 27.31
N GLU A 114 0.65 -9.21 27.57
CA GLU A 114 1.28 -7.99 28.07
C GLU A 114 1.67 -6.99 26.97
N TYR A 115 1.59 -7.39 25.69
CA TYR A 115 2.05 -6.57 24.58
C TYR A 115 0.90 -5.75 23.98
N GLN A 116 0.86 -4.46 24.32
CA GLN A 116 -0.15 -3.51 23.86
C GLN A 116 0.52 -2.28 23.22
N PRO A 117 0.93 -2.35 21.94
CA PRO A 117 1.48 -1.20 21.24
C PRO A 117 0.38 -0.18 20.94
N GLY A 118 0.73 1.11 20.89
CA GLY A 118 -0.20 2.15 20.46
C GLY A 118 -0.51 2.03 18.97
N ILE A 119 -1.78 2.03 18.58
CA ILE A 119 -2.21 1.90 17.19
C ILE A 119 -2.70 3.25 16.66
N THR A 120 -2.26 3.61 15.46
CA THR A 120 -2.88 4.68 14.67
C THR A 120 -3.44 4.07 13.39
N TYR A 121 -4.75 4.21 13.18
CA TYR A 121 -5.48 3.65 12.04
C TYR A 121 -5.91 4.76 11.09
N ILE A 122 -5.45 4.70 9.84
CA ILE A 122 -5.67 5.76 8.87
C ILE A 122 -6.23 5.18 7.59
N VAL A 123 -7.33 5.74 7.11
CA VAL A 123 -7.86 5.43 5.79
C VAL A 123 -7.26 6.38 4.76
N VAL A 124 -6.78 5.82 3.66
CA VAL A 124 -6.29 6.55 2.49
C VAL A 124 -7.32 6.42 1.37
N GLN A 125 -7.77 7.55 0.85
CA GLN A 125 -8.68 7.61 -0.28
C GLN A 125 -8.03 8.39 -1.42
N LYS A 126 -7.60 7.68 -2.46
CA LYS A 126 -7.07 8.30 -3.69
C LYS A 126 -8.16 8.64 -4.72
N ARG A 127 -9.36 8.07 -4.57
CA ARG A 127 -10.45 8.18 -5.54
C ARG A 127 -11.65 8.88 -4.89
N HIS A 128 -11.69 10.20 -5.02
CA HIS A 128 -12.79 11.06 -4.62
C HIS A 128 -12.94 12.24 -5.60
N HIS A 129 -13.92 13.11 -5.34
CA HIS A 129 -14.30 14.20 -6.24
C HIS A 129 -13.56 15.51 -5.99
N THR A 130 -12.96 15.71 -4.81
CA THR A 130 -12.18 16.90 -4.44
C THR A 130 -10.98 17.14 -5.37
N ARG A 131 -10.80 18.39 -5.82
CA ARG A 131 -9.65 18.86 -6.61
C ARG A 131 -9.16 20.18 -6.04
N LEU A 132 -7.84 20.37 -6.05
CA LEU A 132 -7.19 21.59 -5.58
C LEU A 132 -6.54 22.30 -6.76
N PHE A 133 -6.64 23.63 -6.79
CA PHE A 133 -6.12 24.49 -7.86
C PHE A 133 -5.37 25.67 -7.26
N CYS A 134 -4.29 26.11 -7.92
CA CYS A 134 -3.58 27.32 -7.54
C CYS A 134 -4.33 28.56 -8.02
N VAL A 135 -4.51 29.56 -7.16
CA VAL A 135 -5.02 30.87 -7.56
C VAL A 135 -3.97 31.57 -8.43
N GLY A 136 -4.37 32.10 -9.59
CA GLY A 136 -3.50 32.90 -10.46
C GLY A 136 -2.43 32.11 -11.24
N ARG A 137 -2.45 30.76 -11.22
CA ARG A 137 -1.56 29.93 -12.05
C ARG A 137 -2.32 28.76 -12.66
N SER A 138 -2.15 28.55 -13.96
CA SER A 138 -2.58 27.32 -14.61
C SER A 138 -1.63 26.18 -14.24
N GLY A 139 -2.18 25.02 -13.92
CA GLY A 139 -1.41 23.84 -13.55
C GLY A 139 -1.85 23.22 -12.23
N ASN A 140 -1.20 22.12 -11.88
CA ASN A 140 -1.46 21.41 -10.63
C ASN A 140 -0.85 22.14 -9.44
N VAL A 141 -1.45 21.96 -8.26
CA VAL A 141 -0.84 22.37 -6.99
C VAL A 141 0.52 21.69 -6.80
N PRO A 142 1.49 22.35 -6.15
CA PRO A 142 2.82 21.77 -5.93
C PRO A 142 2.76 20.51 -5.08
N ALA A 143 3.74 19.61 -5.26
CA ALA A 143 3.89 18.45 -4.42
C ALA A 143 4.12 18.87 -2.96
N GLY A 144 3.41 18.25 -2.02
CA GLY A 144 3.41 18.61 -0.61
C GLY A 144 2.33 19.62 -0.21
N THR A 145 1.45 20.04 -1.14
CA THR A 145 0.29 20.85 -0.77
C THR A 145 -0.61 20.05 0.17
N THR A 146 -0.83 20.58 1.37
CA THR A 146 -1.68 19.99 2.40
C THR A 146 -2.84 20.92 2.71
N VAL A 147 -4.04 20.36 2.91
CA VAL A 147 -5.24 21.09 3.31
C VAL A 147 -5.94 20.31 4.41
N ASP A 148 -5.99 20.88 5.61
CA ASP A 148 -6.61 20.33 6.81
C ASP A 148 -7.71 21.26 7.39
N THR A 149 -8.04 22.33 6.68
CA THR A 149 -8.99 23.37 7.08
C THR A 149 -10.05 23.60 6.00
N ASP A 150 -11.19 24.18 6.39
CA ASP A 150 -12.35 24.60 5.58
C ASP A 150 -13.14 23.49 4.85
N ILE A 151 -12.45 22.59 4.15
CA ILE A 151 -13.03 21.55 3.29
C ILE A 151 -12.87 20.13 3.85
N THR A 152 -12.36 20.03 5.07
CA THR A 152 -12.21 18.82 5.87
C THR A 152 -13.41 18.57 6.78
N HIS A 153 -13.43 17.43 7.47
CA HIS A 153 -14.49 17.08 8.40
C HIS A 153 -14.51 18.07 9.59
N PRO A 154 -15.69 18.54 10.03
CA PRO A 154 -15.79 19.57 11.07
C PRO A 154 -15.35 19.13 12.48
N TYR A 155 -15.27 17.81 12.73
CA TYR A 155 -15.00 17.26 14.07
C TYR A 155 -14.00 16.11 14.11
N GLU A 156 -13.66 15.53 12.96
CA GLU A 156 -12.80 14.34 12.88
C GLU A 156 -11.43 14.78 12.36
N PHE A 157 -10.42 13.94 12.55
CA PHE A 157 -9.08 14.26 12.09
C PHE A 157 -8.88 13.72 10.67
N ASP A 158 -9.09 14.59 9.69
CA ASP A 158 -8.81 14.34 8.28
C ASP A 158 -8.02 15.48 7.62
N PHE A 159 -7.36 15.15 6.51
CA PHE A 159 -6.64 16.12 5.69
C PHE A 159 -6.43 15.61 4.27
N TYR A 160 -6.27 16.54 3.34
CA TYR A 160 -5.84 16.29 1.98
C TYR A 160 -4.34 16.54 1.85
N LEU A 161 -3.63 15.63 1.18
CA LEU A 161 -2.22 15.81 0.83
C LEU A 161 -2.01 15.49 -0.66
N CYS A 162 -1.60 16.49 -1.43
CA CYS A 162 -1.12 16.32 -2.80
C CYS A 162 0.38 16.04 -2.79
N SER A 163 0.75 14.80 -2.48
CA SER A 163 2.17 14.42 -2.29
C SER A 163 3.02 14.34 -3.56
N HIS A 164 2.44 14.44 -4.75
CA HIS A 164 3.12 14.14 -6.02
C HIS A 164 3.01 15.28 -7.03
N ALA A 165 4.00 15.39 -7.91
CA ALA A 165 3.96 16.32 -9.03
C ALA A 165 2.98 15.83 -10.11
N GLY A 166 2.00 16.67 -10.47
CA GLY A 166 1.03 16.37 -11.51
C GLY A 166 1.62 16.49 -12.92
N ILE A 167 1.81 15.36 -13.59
CA ILE A 167 2.42 15.29 -14.94
C ILE A 167 1.41 15.65 -16.03
N GLN A 168 0.19 15.14 -15.91
CA GLN A 168 -0.85 15.27 -16.93
C GLN A 168 -2.23 15.30 -16.25
N GLY A 169 -3.11 16.17 -16.75
CA GLY A 169 -4.44 16.38 -16.20
C GLY A 169 -4.40 17.03 -14.81
N THR A 170 -5.54 17.00 -14.12
CA THR A 170 -5.66 17.50 -12.74
C THR A 170 -5.24 16.43 -11.74
N SER A 171 -4.29 16.77 -10.87
CA SER A 171 -3.85 15.98 -9.73
C SER A 171 -5.03 15.66 -8.82
N ARG A 172 -5.00 14.44 -8.28
CA ARG A 172 -5.92 14.04 -7.22
C ARG A 172 -5.15 14.07 -5.91
N PRO A 173 -5.36 15.08 -5.04
CA PRO A 173 -4.79 15.02 -3.69
C PRO A 173 -5.34 13.77 -3.00
N SER A 174 -4.55 13.05 -2.22
CA SER A 174 -5.08 11.93 -1.46
C SER A 174 -5.70 12.44 -0.18
N HIS A 175 -6.87 11.91 0.17
CA HIS A 175 -7.57 12.20 1.41
C HIS A 175 -7.19 11.16 2.47
N TYR A 176 -6.82 11.63 3.65
CA TYR A 176 -6.39 10.82 4.79
C TYR A 176 -7.34 11.09 5.93
N HIS A 177 -7.89 10.04 6.51
CA HIS A 177 -8.83 10.14 7.62
C HIS A 177 -8.33 9.24 8.76
N VAL A 178 -8.04 9.82 9.91
CA VAL A 178 -7.55 9.13 11.09
C VAL A 178 -8.76 8.61 11.87
N LEU A 179 -8.98 7.29 11.84
CA LEU A 179 -10.12 6.65 12.52
C LEU A 179 -9.82 6.26 13.96
N TRP A 180 -8.53 6.13 14.30
CA TRP A 180 -8.08 5.72 15.63
C TRP A 180 -6.66 6.21 15.85
N ASP A 181 -6.34 6.73 17.03
CA ASP A 181 -4.98 7.13 17.38
C ASP A 181 -4.68 7.00 18.88
N ASP A 182 -4.01 5.90 19.26
CA ASP A 182 -3.45 5.73 20.61
C ASP A 182 -2.11 6.46 20.79
N ASN A 183 -1.47 6.89 19.69
CA ASN A 183 -0.12 7.45 19.73
C ASN A 183 -0.10 8.97 19.95
N GLY A 184 -1.25 9.64 19.86
CA GLY A 184 -1.42 11.06 20.15
C GLY A 184 -0.66 11.97 19.19
N PHE A 185 -0.69 11.68 17.89
CA PHE A 185 -0.04 12.49 16.87
C PHE A 185 -0.69 13.87 16.76
N SER A 186 0.15 14.90 16.65
CA SER A 186 -0.30 16.21 16.16
C SER A 186 -0.56 16.18 14.65
N ALA A 187 -1.34 17.15 14.17
CA ALA A 187 -1.59 17.34 12.74
C ALA A 187 -0.29 17.46 11.94
N ASP A 188 0.63 18.32 12.38
CA ASP A 188 1.91 18.55 11.73
C ASP A 188 2.78 17.29 11.66
N GLU A 189 2.94 16.57 12.77
CA GLU A 189 3.73 15.33 12.81
C GLU A 189 3.16 14.30 11.85
N PHE A 190 1.84 14.16 11.81
CA PHE A 190 1.19 13.13 11.02
C PHE A 190 1.20 13.45 9.52
N GLN A 191 0.96 14.72 9.16
CA GLN A 191 1.05 15.20 7.78
C GLN A 191 2.49 15.05 7.26
N LEU A 192 3.48 15.43 8.06
CA LEU A 192 4.90 15.30 7.72
C LEU A 192 5.31 13.83 7.55
N LEU A 193 4.94 12.96 8.50
CA LEU A 193 5.20 11.52 8.41
C LEU A 193 4.61 10.93 7.13
N THR A 194 3.34 11.25 6.85
CA THR A 194 2.63 10.77 5.67
C THR A 194 3.37 11.20 4.40
N TYR A 195 3.79 12.47 4.32
CA TYR A 195 4.52 13.00 3.18
C TYR A 195 5.92 12.39 3.03
N GLN A 196 6.65 12.15 4.12
CA GLN A 196 7.94 11.47 4.09
C GLN A 196 7.80 10.03 3.57
N LEU A 197 6.76 9.29 3.98
CA LEU A 197 6.49 7.95 3.49
C LEU A 197 6.13 7.91 1.99
N CYS A 198 5.69 9.01 1.38
CA CYS A 198 5.54 9.11 -0.07
C CYS A 198 6.87 9.14 -0.82
N HIS A 199 8.00 9.42 -0.15
CA HIS A 199 9.34 9.46 -0.74
C HIS A 199 10.13 8.16 -0.58
N THR A 200 9.62 7.19 0.19
CA THR A 200 10.30 5.89 0.42
C THR A 200 9.93 4.82 -0.62
N TYR A 201 9.19 5.19 -1.67
CA TYR A 201 8.79 4.25 -2.71
C TYR A 201 9.95 3.89 -3.64
N VAL A 202 10.42 2.65 -3.55
CA VAL A 202 11.71 2.22 -4.10
C VAL A 202 11.76 2.08 -5.62
N ARG A 203 10.63 2.17 -6.33
CA ARG A 203 10.58 1.94 -7.79
C ARG A 203 10.80 3.19 -8.63
N CYS A 204 10.88 4.37 -8.03
CA CYS A 204 11.22 5.61 -8.72
C CYS A 204 11.86 6.64 -7.78
N THR A 205 12.63 7.56 -8.33
CA THR A 205 13.25 8.70 -7.61
C THR A 205 12.30 9.91 -7.54
N ARG A 206 11.03 9.66 -7.21
CA ARG A 206 9.97 10.66 -7.16
C ARG A 206 9.01 10.36 -6.02
N SER A 207 8.47 11.41 -5.41
CA SER A 207 7.34 11.27 -4.50
C SER A 207 6.12 10.72 -5.23
N VAL A 208 5.47 9.73 -4.62
CA VAL A 208 4.25 9.08 -5.14
C VAL A 208 3.00 9.62 -4.45
N SER A 209 1.84 9.39 -5.05
CA SER A 209 0.57 9.97 -4.62
C SER A 209 0.01 9.46 -3.28
N ILE A 210 0.52 8.35 -2.76
CA ILE A 210 0.12 7.72 -1.50
C ILE A 210 1.36 7.15 -0.81
N PRO A 211 1.36 6.90 0.51
CA PRO A 211 2.52 6.36 1.21
C PRO A 211 2.98 5.03 0.61
N ALA A 212 4.30 4.80 0.61
CA ALA A 212 4.88 3.56 0.12
C ALA A 212 4.21 2.27 0.67
N PRO A 213 3.87 2.12 1.97
CA PRO A 213 3.18 0.93 2.46
C PRO A 213 1.83 0.65 1.77
N ALA A 214 1.00 1.69 1.60
CA ALA A 214 -0.27 1.57 0.90
C ALA A 214 -0.06 1.19 -0.58
N TYR A 215 0.95 1.78 -1.23
CA TYR A 215 1.31 1.45 -2.60
C TYR A 215 1.78 0.00 -2.74
N TYR A 216 2.59 -0.50 -1.79
CA TYR A 216 3.07 -1.88 -1.79
C TYR A 216 1.94 -2.88 -1.58
N ALA A 217 0.99 -2.60 -0.68
CA ALA A 217 -0.19 -3.45 -0.50
C ALA A 217 -0.97 -3.63 -1.82
N HIS A 218 -1.14 -2.57 -2.60
CA HIS A 218 -1.77 -2.66 -3.91
C HIS A 218 -0.95 -3.51 -4.91
N LEU A 219 0.38 -3.39 -4.92
CA LEU A 219 1.25 -4.25 -5.75
C LEU A 219 1.17 -5.73 -5.35
N VAL A 220 1.07 -6.02 -4.06
CA VAL A 220 0.94 -7.38 -3.51
C VAL A 220 -0.40 -7.99 -3.93
N ALA A 221 -1.51 -7.26 -3.75
CA ALA A 221 -2.83 -7.70 -4.18
C ALA A 221 -2.89 -7.95 -5.71
N PHE A 222 -2.33 -7.04 -6.49
CA PHE A 222 -2.25 -7.17 -7.95
C PHE A 222 -1.38 -8.38 -8.38
N ARG A 223 -0.28 -8.65 -7.67
CA ARG A 223 0.56 -9.82 -7.90
C ARG A 223 -0.16 -11.12 -7.56
N ALA A 224 -0.91 -11.15 -6.46
CA ALA A 224 -1.74 -12.29 -6.08
C ALA A 224 -2.82 -12.57 -7.13
N ARG A 225 -3.45 -11.54 -7.69
CA ARG A 225 -4.40 -11.70 -8.81
C ARG A 225 -3.78 -12.41 -10.01
N TYR A 226 -2.55 -12.06 -10.40
CA TYR A 226 -1.85 -12.79 -11.48
C TYR A 226 -1.65 -14.27 -11.16
N HIS A 227 -1.34 -14.62 -9.92
CA HIS A 227 -1.21 -16.02 -9.50
C HIS A 227 -2.53 -16.78 -9.49
N LEU A 228 -3.67 -16.08 -9.42
CA LEU A 228 -5.00 -16.68 -9.49
C LEU A 228 -5.43 -16.91 -10.94
N VAL A 229 -5.07 -16.02 -11.86
CA VAL A 229 -5.37 -16.20 -13.31
C VAL A 229 -4.78 -17.50 -13.84
N ASP A 230 -3.53 -17.81 -13.48
CA ASP A 230 -2.89 -19.06 -13.90
C ASP A 230 -3.66 -20.30 -13.38
N LYS A 231 -4.23 -20.23 -12.17
CA LYS A 231 -5.01 -21.31 -11.56
C LYS A 231 -6.44 -21.42 -12.10
N GLU A 232 -7.06 -20.30 -12.46
CA GLU A 232 -8.36 -20.30 -13.14
C GLU A 232 -8.22 -20.84 -14.56
N ALA A 233 -7.15 -20.46 -15.27
CA ALA A 233 -6.81 -21.04 -16.56
C ALA A 233 -6.55 -22.56 -16.45
N GLU A 234 -5.74 -23.00 -15.48
CA GLU A 234 -5.53 -24.45 -15.22
C GLU A 234 -6.83 -25.19 -14.90
N LYS A 235 -7.75 -24.60 -14.12
CA LYS A 235 -9.07 -25.18 -13.84
C LYS A 235 -9.95 -25.29 -15.08
N VAL A 236 -9.93 -24.30 -15.96
CA VAL A 236 -10.64 -24.34 -17.25
C VAL A 236 -10.03 -25.44 -18.13
N PHE A 237 -8.71 -25.50 -18.26
CA PHE A 237 -8.00 -26.54 -19.01
C PHE A 237 -8.25 -27.96 -18.45
N LEU A 238 -8.28 -28.14 -17.13
CA LEU A 238 -8.64 -29.43 -16.52
C LEU A 238 -10.11 -29.78 -16.78
N SER A 239 -11.02 -28.81 -16.70
CA SER A 239 -12.44 -29.04 -16.98
C SER A 239 -12.70 -29.41 -18.45
N GLU A 240 -11.95 -28.84 -19.38
CA GLU A 240 -11.99 -29.18 -20.80
C GLU A 240 -11.38 -30.56 -21.05
N ARG A 241 -10.28 -30.92 -20.39
CA ARG A 241 -9.70 -32.28 -20.46
C ARG A 241 -10.62 -33.35 -19.89
N ILE A 242 -11.31 -33.10 -18.78
CA ILE A 242 -12.27 -34.04 -18.20
C ILE A 242 -13.45 -34.24 -19.16
N LYS A 243 -13.98 -33.16 -19.75
CA LYS A 243 -15.03 -33.26 -20.79
C LYS A 243 -14.58 -34.03 -22.03
N MET A 244 -13.32 -33.88 -22.45
CA MET A 244 -12.76 -34.63 -23.58
C MET A 244 -12.49 -36.11 -23.23
N ALA A 245 -12.14 -36.42 -21.99
CA ALA A 245 -11.96 -37.80 -21.52
C ALA A 245 -13.30 -38.54 -21.40
N ASP A 246 -14.34 -37.90 -20.86
CA ASP A 246 -15.70 -38.48 -20.76
C ASP A 246 -16.36 -38.71 -22.14
N SER A 247 -15.88 -38.01 -23.18
CA SER A 247 -16.35 -38.20 -24.56
C SER A 247 -15.65 -39.35 -25.30
N ALA A 248 -14.55 -39.86 -24.76
CA ALA A 248 -13.74 -40.92 -25.37
C ALA A 248 -14.06 -42.32 -24.84
N GLU A 249 -14.88 -42.45 -23.78
CA GLU A 249 -15.36 -43.73 -23.24
C GLU A 249 -16.72 -44.18 -23.81
N VAL A 250 -17.26 -43.49 -24.82
CA VAL A 250 -18.57 -43.80 -25.45
C VAL A 250 -18.44 -44.25 -26.92
N LEU A 251 -17.27 -44.72 -27.36
CA LEU A 251 -17.09 -45.38 -28.65
C LEU A 251 -16.36 -46.72 -28.51
#